data_AF-A0A2I0QEU8-F1
#
_entry.id   AF-A0A2I0QEU8-F1
#
_cell.length_a   1.000
_cell.length_b   1.000
_cell.length_c   1.000
_cell.angle_alpha   90.00
_cell.angle_beta   90.00
_cell.angle_gamma   90.00
#
_symmetry.space_group_name_H-M   'P 1'
#
loop_
_entity.id
_entity.type
_entity.pdbx_description
1 polymer ?
#
loop_
_entity_poly.entity_id
_entity_poly.type
_entity_poly.pdbx_seq_one_letter_code
_entity_poly.pdbx_strand_id
1 'polypeptide(L)'
;MMPEAKPEEVKRIIKAIREVTNVPFSIDTINQDEILGGVKYGAGMLMSIDATNFKIVENFDVPVVVIPRDEKGIKSPNERLKFLENLIANIKKRNENINIIADLILDPPNFGLSGAIALYGKFREKHKDMAMLMGVGNVTELMDVDSHGINALLTAMAYEMKIDLLFTPEYSTKAKGSVREINKAIDMMYLANKRNQPPKEVGIDLLILKDKHKVNFELKCNDFFDAENFKFRRKLDKINFRIIVKDKIYVMMRENRSPAENPKI
;
A
#
# COMPACT_ATOMS: atom_id res chain seq x y z
N MET A 1 6.66 24.70 11.43
CA MET A 1 5.33 24.99 12.00
C MET A 1 4.42 23.87 11.56
N MET A 2 3.86 23.09 12.49
CA MET A 2 2.82 22.11 12.11
C MET A 2 1.63 22.89 11.54
N PRO A 3 0.95 22.38 10.49
CA PRO A 3 -0.26 23.01 10.00
C PRO A 3 -1.25 23.17 11.16
N GLU A 4 -1.98 24.28 11.18
CA GLU A 4 -3.05 24.51 12.16
C GLU A 4 -4.13 23.44 12.00
N ALA A 5 -4.62 22.91 13.13
CA ALA A 5 -5.64 21.87 13.14
C ALA A 5 -6.92 22.35 12.46
N LYS A 6 -7.55 21.52 11.62
CA LYS A 6 -8.84 21.87 10.99
C LYS A 6 -9.92 20.83 11.29
N PRO A 7 -10.38 20.69 12.56
CA PRO A 7 -11.38 19.69 12.93
C PRO A 7 -12.72 19.85 12.19
N GLU A 8 -13.10 21.07 11.82
CA GLU A 8 -14.31 21.30 11.00
C GLU A 8 -14.14 20.82 9.55
N GLU A 9 -12.93 20.86 8.99
CA GLU A 9 -12.68 20.26 7.68
C GLU A 9 -12.73 18.74 7.75
N VAL A 10 -12.22 18.13 8.82
CA VAL A 10 -12.33 16.68 9.06
C VAL A 10 -13.80 16.25 9.04
N LYS A 11 -14.67 16.98 9.76
CA LYS A 11 -16.12 16.76 9.74
C LYS A 11 -16.70 16.82 8.33
N ARG A 12 -16.37 17.87 7.57
CA ARG A 12 -16.87 18.10 6.21
C ARG A 12 -16.46 16.95 5.28
N ILE A 13 -15.19 16.54 5.35
CA ILE A 13 -14.63 15.44 4.55
C ILE A 13 -15.32 14.12 4.90
N ILE A 14 -15.45 13.80 6.19
CA ILE A 14 -16.10 12.57 6.63
C ILE A 14 -17.55 12.50 6.16
N LYS A 15 -18.29 13.60 6.27
CA LYS A 15 -19.67 13.66 5.77
C LYS A 15 -19.73 13.38 4.26
N ALA A 16 -18.86 14.01 3.48
CA ALA A 16 -18.79 13.79 2.03
C ALA A 16 -18.41 12.34 1.66
N ILE A 17 -17.51 11.70 2.42
CA ILE A 17 -17.17 10.28 2.23
C ILE A 17 -18.41 9.42 2.49
N ARG A 18 -19.13 9.68 3.59
CA ARG A 18 -20.34 8.91 3.96
C ARG A 18 -21.51 9.09 2.99
N GLU A 19 -21.55 10.18 2.23
CA GLU A 19 -22.53 10.38 1.16
C GLU A 19 -22.31 9.44 -0.04
N VAL A 20 -21.08 8.93 -0.23
CA VAL A 20 -20.74 8.08 -1.39
C VAL A 20 -20.42 6.63 -1.03
N THR A 21 -20.09 6.33 0.22
CA THR A 21 -19.75 4.97 0.64
C THR A 21 -19.97 4.70 2.13
N ASN A 22 -20.34 3.46 2.45
CA ASN A 22 -20.44 2.95 3.81
C ASN A 22 -19.20 2.17 4.25
N VAL A 23 -18.20 2.01 3.37
CA VAL A 23 -16.94 1.31 3.68
C VAL A 23 -16.25 2.00 4.87
N PRO A 24 -15.71 1.25 5.84
CA PRO A 24 -14.90 1.82 6.90
C PRO A 24 -13.68 2.56 6.35
N PHE A 25 -13.38 3.72 6.91
CA PHE A 25 -12.15 4.45 6.63
C PHE A 25 -11.43 4.75 7.94
N SER A 26 -10.12 4.91 7.84
CA SER A 26 -9.28 5.35 8.93
C SER A 26 -8.96 6.83 8.82
N ILE A 27 -8.57 7.43 9.94
CA ILE A 27 -7.96 8.76 9.96
C ILE A 27 -6.45 8.64 10.13
N ASP A 28 -5.68 9.37 9.33
CA ASP A 28 -4.22 9.38 9.35
C ASP A 28 -3.69 10.79 9.59
N THR A 29 -3.56 11.13 10.87
CA THR A 29 -3.02 12.40 11.35
C THR A 29 -2.43 12.21 12.73
N ILE A 30 -1.45 13.04 13.08
CA ILE A 30 -0.87 13.10 14.42
C ILE A 30 -1.55 14.17 15.30
N ASN A 31 -2.39 15.03 14.70
CA ASN A 31 -3.05 16.11 15.40
C ASN A 31 -4.22 15.58 16.26
N GLN A 32 -4.18 15.83 17.56
CA GLN A 32 -5.15 15.26 18.51
C GLN A 32 -6.58 15.74 18.25
N ASP A 33 -6.78 17.02 17.90
CA ASP A 33 -8.11 17.57 17.64
C ASP A 33 -8.73 16.98 16.37
N GLU A 34 -7.91 16.75 15.34
CA GLU A 34 -8.34 16.08 14.12
C GLU A 34 -8.68 14.61 14.38
N ILE A 35 -7.90 13.90 15.20
CA ILE A 35 -8.19 12.52 15.61
C ILE A 35 -9.53 12.46 16.33
N LEU A 36 -9.71 13.26 17.39
CA LEU A 36 -10.93 13.25 18.20
C LEU A 36 -12.15 13.66 17.37
N GLY A 37 -12.01 14.67 16.49
CA GLY A 37 -13.02 15.03 15.52
C GLY A 37 -13.35 13.87 14.57
N GLY A 38 -12.32 13.23 14.00
CA GLY A 38 -12.48 12.12 13.07
C GLY A 38 -13.24 10.95 13.68
N VAL A 39 -12.85 10.54 14.89
CA VAL A 39 -13.54 9.46 15.62
C VAL A 39 -14.98 9.86 15.95
N LYS A 40 -15.20 11.07 16.47
CA LYS A 40 -16.54 11.59 16.78
C LYS A 40 -17.47 11.58 15.57
N TYR A 41 -16.96 11.84 14.37
CA TYR A 41 -17.75 11.87 13.13
C TYR A 41 -17.81 10.53 12.40
N GLY A 42 -17.20 9.47 12.95
CA GLY A 42 -17.39 8.09 12.49
C GLY A 42 -16.26 7.50 11.66
N ALA A 43 -15.01 7.95 11.86
CA ALA A 43 -13.84 7.17 11.44
C ALA A 43 -13.84 5.82 12.16
N GLY A 44 -13.60 4.73 11.42
CA GLY A 44 -13.67 3.37 11.94
C GLY A 44 -12.37 2.87 12.56
N MET A 45 -11.26 3.58 12.35
CA MET A 45 -9.93 3.21 12.83
C MET A 45 -9.01 4.44 12.84
N LEU A 46 -7.99 4.43 13.69
CA LEU A 46 -6.90 5.41 13.68
C LEU A 46 -5.62 4.78 13.13
N MET A 47 -5.04 5.39 12.08
CA MET A 47 -3.89 4.83 11.35
C MET A 47 -2.58 4.84 12.11
N SER A 48 -2.40 5.74 13.07
CA SER A 48 -1.29 5.59 14.01
C SER A 48 -1.46 6.44 15.26
N ILE A 49 -1.07 5.86 16.40
CA ILE A 49 -0.64 6.59 17.60
C ILE A 49 0.76 6.16 17.99
N ASP A 50 1.42 7.05 18.72
CA ASP A 50 2.77 6.84 19.18
C ASP A 50 2.98 7.48 20.57
N ALA A 51 4.21 7.46 21.07
CA ALA A 51 4.49 7.96 22.43
C ALA A 51 4.16 9.45 22.63
N THR A 52 4.03 10.24 21.55
CA THR A 52 3.74 11.67 21.62
C THR A 52 2.26 11.97 21.84
N ASN A 53 1.36 11.09 21.38
CA ASN A 53 -0.08 11.34 21.40
C ASN A 53 -0.92 10.23 22.06
N PHE A 54 -0.35 9.09 22.44
CA PHE A 54 -1.12 7.92 22.91
C PHE A 54 -2.11 8.17 24.06
N LYS A 55 -1.97 9.24 24.85
CA LYS A 55 -2.89 9.55 25.97
C LYS A 55 -4.32 9.78 25.50
N ILE A 56 -4.53 10.19 24.25
CA ILE A 56 -5.87 10.46 23.70
C ILE A 56 -6.76 9.22 23.61
N VAL A 57 -6.20 8.01 23.71
CA VAL A 57 -6.94 6.73 23.69
C VAL A 57 -7.99 6.60 24.79
N GLU A 58 -7.94 7.44 25.82
CA GLU A 58 -8.97 7.52 26.88
C GLU A 58 -10.31 8.06 26.36
N ASN A 59 -10.33 8.67 25.18
CA ASN A 59 -11.50 9.38 24.64
C ASN A 59 -12.24 8.60 23.54
N PHE A 60 -11.81 7.38 23.21
CA PHE A 60 -12.42 6.57 22.15
C PHE A 60 -12.08 5.08 22.26
N ASP A 61 -12.90 4.27 21.59
CA ASP A 61 -12.75 2.80 21.56
C ASP A 61 -12.58 2.24 20.14
N VAL A 62 -12.37 3.09 19.14
CA VAL A 62 -12.06 2.61 17.77
C VAL A 62 -10.69 1.92 17.75
N PRO A 63 -10.50 0.89 16.89
CA PRO A 63 -9.20 0.26 16.71
C PRO A 63 -8.11 1.28 16.34
N VAL A 64 -6.91 1.04 16.85
CA VAL A 64 -5.77 1.94 16.64
C VAL A 64 -4.50 1.18 16.30
N VAL A 65 -3.80 1.66 15.29
CA VAL A 65 -2.45 1.18 14.98
C VAL A 65 -1.44 1.88 15.90
N VAL A 66 -0.55 1.11 16.50
CA VAL A 66 0.48 1.63 17.41
C VAL A 66 1.84 1.43 16.76
N ILE A 67 2.63 2.52 16.68
CA ILE A 67 3.95 2.51 16.05
C ILE A 67 5.07 2.88 17.04
N PRO A 68 6.29 2.34 16.89
CA PRO A 68 7.42 2.63 17.77
C PRO A 68 8.07 3.98 17.44
N ARG A 69 7.34 5.08 17.63
CA ARG A 69 7.79 6.46 17.40
C ARG A 69 7.68 7.30 18.68
N ASP A 70 8.58 8.26 18.83
CA ASP A 70 8.44 9.38 19.77
C ASP A 70 8.88 10.70 19.13
N GLU A 71 9.12 11.72 19.95
CA GLU A 71 9.57 13.05 19.50
C GLU A 71 10.89 13.01 18.71
N LYS A 72 11.72 11.98 18.92
CA LYS A 72 12.99 11.78 18.19
C LYS A 72 12.81 11.00 16.90
N GLY A 73 11.59 10.57 16.58
CA GLY A 73 11.26 9.79 15.41
C GLY A 73 11.07 8.30 15.70
N ILE A 74 11.08 7.50 14.63
CA ILE A 74 10.93 6.04 14.71
C ILE A 74 12.16 5.46 15.40
N LYS A 75 11.96 4.53 16.33
CA LYS A 75 13.06 3.89 17.07
C LYS A 75 13.97 3.07 16.16
N SER A 76 15.22 2.93 16.60
CA SER A 76 16.18 2.05 15.94
C SER A 76 15.66 0.61 15.95
N PRO A 77 15.95 -0.23 14.94
CA PRO A 77 15.44 -1.60 14.87
C PRO A 77 15.67 -2.43 16.15
N ASN A 78 16.80 -2.23 16.84
CA ASN A 78 17.13 -2.93 18.08
C ASN A 78 16.22 -2.55 19.26
N GLU A 79 15.61 -1.36 19.23
CA GLU A 79 14.76 -0.84 20.30
C GLU A 79 13.27 -0.96 20.00
N ARG A 80 12.88 -1.04 18.71
CA ARG A 80 11.47 -1.01 18.28
C ARG A 80 10.60 -2.03 18.99
N LEU A 81 11.07 -3.27 19.11
CA LEU A 81 10.28 -4.35 19.72
C LEU A 81 9.91 -4.01 21.18
N LYS A 82 10.92 -3.75 22.00
CA LYS A 82 10.72 -3.43 23.43
C LYS A 82 9.97 -2.12 23.62
N PHE A 83 10.25 -1.13 22.77
CA PHE A 83 9.56 0.16 22.81
C PHE A 83 8.07 0.01 22.50
N LEU A 84 7.72 -0.72 21.45
CA LEU A 84 6.33 -0.97 21.05
C LEU A 84 5.59 -1.74 22.15
N GLU A 85 6.19 -2.81 22.69
CA GLU A 85 5.60 -3.58 23.81
C GLU A 85 5.31 -2.69 25.02
N ASN A 86 6.24 -1.82 25.41
CA ASN A 86 6.04 -0.89 26.52
C ASN A 86 4.95 0.15 26.23
N LEU A 87 4.91 0.67 25.00
CA LEU A 87 3.89 1.65 24.60
C LEU A 87 2.49 1.02 24.61
N ILE A 88 2.36 -0.19 24.07
CA ILE A 88 1.12 -0.98 24.11
C ILE A 88 0.66 -1.22 25.55
N ALA A 89 1.57 -1.60 26.46
CA ALA A 89 1.25 -1.76 27.87
C ALA A 89 0.77 -0.46 28.52
N ASN A 90 1.37 0.69 28.17
CA ASN A 90 0.94 2.00 28.66
C ASN A 90 -0.43 2.43 28.11
N ILE A 91 -0.73 2.10 26.86
CA ILE A 91 -2.05 2.32 26.25
C ILE A 91 -3.10 1.49 26.98
N LYS A 92 -2.85 0.19 27.18
CA LYS A 92 -3.78 -0.73 27.84
C LYS A 92 -4.06 -0.36 29.30
N LYS A 93 -3.10 0.27 30.00
CA LYS A 93 -3.33 0.83 31.34
C LYS A 93 -4.31 2.02 31.35
N ARG A 94 -4.45 2.72 30.23
CA ARG A 94 -5.32 3.90 30.10
C ARG A 94 -6.68 3.55 29.54
N ASN A 95 -6.70 2.68 28.53
CA ASN A 95 -7.92 2.11 27.97
C ASN A 95 -7.70 0.61 27.78
N GLU A 96 -8.23 -0.20 28.70
CA GLU A 96 -8.10 -1.65 28.68
C GLU A 96 -8.82 -2.27 27.48
N ASN A 97 -9.94 -1.66 27.07
CA ASN A 97 -10.84 -2.16 26.03
C ASN A 97 -10.39 -1.79 24.61
N ILE A 98 -9.40 -0.91 24.45
CA ILE A 98 -8.99 -0.45 23.12
C ILE A 98 -8.42 -1.60 22.28
N ASN A 99 -8.89 -1.71 21.05
CA ASN A 99 -8.37 -2.68 20.09
C ASN A 99 -7.07 -2.14 19.48
N ILE A 100 -5.97 -2.87 19.70
CA ILE A 100 -4.64 -2.46 19.26
C ILE A 100 -4.21 -3.29 18.05
N ILE A 101 -3.66 -2.60 17.05
CA ILE A 101 -2.99 -3.18 15.91
C ILE A 101 -1.51 -2.77 16.00
N ALA A 102 -0.60 -3.74 16.08
CA ALA A 102 0.83 -3.46 16.18
C ALA A 102 1.45 -3.26 14.80
N ASP A 103 2.22 -2.19 14.62
CA ASP A 103 3.04 -1.96 13.42
C ASP A 103 4.48 -1.62 13.84
N LEU A 104 5.43 -2.47 13.44
CA LEU A 104 6.86 -2.32 13.76
C LEU A 104 7.60 -1.40 12.77
N ILE A 105 6.89 -0.87 11.78
CA ILE A 105 7.38 -0.12 10.62
C ILE A 105 8.32 -0.97 9.75
N LEU A 106 7.92 -1.16 8.50
CA LEU A 106 8.78 -1.76 7.50
C LEU A 106 9.72 -0.69 6.94
N ASP A 107 11.03 -0.84 7.17
CA ASP A 107 12.02 0.10 6.67
C ASP A 107 12.21 -0.03 5.15
N PRO A 108 12.55 1.06 4.44
CA PRO A 108 12.89 0.99 3.03
C PRO A 108 14.12 0.10 2.77
N PRO A 109 14.28 -0.44 1.54
CA PRO A 109 15.52 -1.07 1.10
C PRO A 109 16.72 -0.16 1.37
N ASN A 110 17.85 -0.74 1.78
CA ASN A 110 19.07 -0.02 2.19
C ASN A 110 19.00 0.74 3.52
N PHE A 111 17.86 0.71 4.23
CA PHE A 111 17.68 1.38 5.54
C PHE A 111 17.31 0.42 6.68
N GLY A 112 17.55 -0.89 6.51
CA GLY A 112 17.30 -1.90 7.53
C GLY A 112 16.12 -2.83 7.27
N LEU A 113 15.59 -2.87 6.04
CA LEU A 113 14.46 -3.72 5.61
C LEU A 113 14.51 -5.15 6.17
N SER A 114 15.62 -5.86 6.01
CA SER A 114 15.73 -7.25 6.48
C SER A 114 15.60 -7.38 7.99
N GLY A 115 16.19 -6.44 8.74
CA GLY A 115 16.04 -6.33 10.18
C GLY A 115 14.60 -6.05 10.58
N ALA A 116 13.93 -5.12 9.90
CA ALA A 116 12.53 -4.80 10.12
C ALA A 116 11.62 -6.03 9.90
N ILE A 117 11.80 -6.77 8.80
CA ILE A 117 11.07 -8.02 8.52
C ILE A 117 11.25 -9.02 9.67
N ALA A 118 12.49 -9.21 10.14
CA ALA A 118 12.75 -10.14 11.24
C ALA A 118 12.06 -9.74 12.56
N LEU A 119 11.85 -8.44 12.79
CA LEU A 119 11.12 -7.97 13.98
C LEU A 119 9.64 -8.38 13.94
N TYR A 120 9.01 -8.36 12.78
CA TYR A 120 7.62 -8.81 12.62
C TYR A 120 7.44 -10.26 13.06
N GLY A 121 8.32 -11.16 12.59
CA GLY A 121 8.31 -12.57 13.01
C GLY A 121 8.53 -12.72 14.52
N LYS A 122 9.54 -12.04 15.07
CA LYS A 122 9.83 -12.07 16.53
C LYS A 122 8.66 -11.54 17.38
N PHE A 123 7.94 -10.54 16.89
CA PHE A 123 6.77 -10.03 17.59
C PHE A 123 5.61 -11.02 17.54
N ARG A 124 5.32 -11.61 16.36
CA ARG A 124 4.26 -12.63 16.23
C ARG A 124 4.51 -13.85 17.12
N GLU A 125 5.75 -14.31 17.23
CA GLU A 125 6.11 -15.44 18.11
C GLU A 125 5.71 -15.21 19.57
N LYS A 126 5.86 -13.96 20.05
CA LYS A 126 5.51 -13.55 21.42
C LYS A 126 4.03 -13.18 21.58
N HIS A 127 3.43 -12.57 20.56
CA HIS A 127 2.09 -11.99 20.58
C HIS A 127 1.19 -12.66 19.53
N LYS A 128 0.80 -13.91 19.80
CA LYS A 128 0.10 -14.77 18.83
C LYS A 128 -1.27 -14.25 18.39
N ASP A 129 -1.97 -13.54 19.28
CA ASP A 129 -3.36 -13.11 19.07
C ASP A 129 -3.50 -11.60 18.80
N MET A 130 -2.40 -10.85 18.81
CA MET A 130 -2.45 -9.41 18.57
C MET A 130 -2.55 -9.12 17.07
N ALA A 131 -3.48 -8.25 16.68
CA ALA A 131 -3.57 -7.82 15.30
C ALA A 131 -2.29 -7.08 14.89
N MET A 132 -1.79 -7.34 13.69
CA MET A 132 -0.59 -6.71 13.15
C MET A 132 -0.86 -6.05 11.80
N LEU A 133 -0.28 -4.88 11.59
CA LEU A 133 -0.27 -4.19 10.30
C LEU A 133 1.15 -4.05 9.78
N MET A 134 1.34 -4.24 8.47
CA MET A 134 2.60 -4.02 7.79
C MET A 134 2.43 -3.07 6.60
N GLY A 135 3.08 -1.91 6.69
CA GLY A 135 3.17 -0.93 5.59
C GLY A 135 4.15 -1.35 4.50
N VAL A 136 3.70 -2.10 3.50
CA VAL A 136 4.56 -2.60 2.40
C VAL A 136 4.92 -1.53 1.37
N GLY A 137 4.17 -0.42 1.34
CA GLY A 137 4.44 0.73 0.48
C GLY A 137 5.84 1.30 0.61
N ASN A 138 6.43 1.26 1.82
CA ASN A 138 7.79 1.73 2.08
C ASN A 138 8.86 0.97 1.30
N VAL A 139 8.54 -0.22 0.81
CA VAL A 139 9.44 -1.03 -0.02
C VAL A 139 9.08 -0.86 -1.48
N THR A 140 7.80 -1.09 -1.83
CA THR A 140 7.34 -1.06 -3.22
C THR A 140 7.52 0.31 -3.88
N GLU A 141 7.27 1.41 -3.16
CA GLU A 141 7.42 2.77 -3.69
C GLU A 141 8.89 3.19 -3.83
N LEU A 142 9.74 2.70 -2.93
CA LEU A 142 11.13 3.15 -2.78
C LEU A 142 12.15 2.21 -3.44
N MET A 143 11.71 1.40 -4.39
CA MET A 143 12.57 0.56 -5.22
C MET A 143 12.18 0.70 -6.71
N ASP A 144 13.16 0.83 -7.60
CA ASP A 144 12.92 0.98 -9.05
C ASP A 144 12.88 -0.38 -9.74
N VAL A 145 11.87 -1.18 -9.39
CA VAL A 145 11.55 -2.47 -10.02
C VAL A 145 10.03 -2.66 -10.14
N ASP A 146 9.59 -3.77 -10.72
CA ASP A 146 8.17 -4.09 -10.87
C ASP A 146 7.47 -4.31 -9.51
N SER A 147 6.41 -3.52 -9.28
CA SER A 147 5.58 -3.57 -8.07
C SER A 147 4.93 -4.93 -7.84
N HIS A 148 4.50 -5.60 -8.90
CA HIS A 148 3.88 -6.92 -8.84
C HIS A 148 4.74 -7.95 -8.09
N GLY A 149 6.04 -8.01 -8.42
CA GLY A 149 6.98 -8.97 -7.82
C GLY A 149 7.27 -8.63 -6.37
N ILE A 150 7.49 -7.36 -6.05
CA ILE A 150 7.69 -6.91 -4.66
C ILE A 150 6.45 -7.21 -3.82
N ASN A 151 5.28 -6.76 -4.27
CA ASN A 151 4.02 -6.92 -3.55
C ASN A 151 3.71 -8.42 -3.33
N ALA A 152 3.95 -9.27 -4.33
CA ALA A 152 3.79 -10.72 -4.18
C ALA A 152 4.71 -11.30 -3.10
N LEU A 153 6.00 -10.94 -3.13
CA LEU A 153 6.98 -11.45 -2.17
C LEU A 153 6.71 -10.96 -0.74
N LEU A 154 6.43 -9.67 -0.56
CA LEU A 154 6.10 -9.11 0.76
C LEU A 154 4.80 -9.70 1.31
N THR A 155 3.81 -9.93 0.44
CA THR A 155 2.56 -10.60 0.84
C THR A 155 2.82 -12.04 1.28
N ALA A 156 3.69 -12.78 0.58
CA ALA A 156 4.06 -14.14 0.99
C ALA A 156 4.73 -14.16 2.37
N MET A 157 5.70 -13.27 2.60
CA MET A 157 6.35 -13.12 3.90
C MET A 157 5.37 -12.73 5.01
N ALA A 158 4.49 -11.76 4.73
CA ALA A 158 3.45 -11.33 5.66
C ALA A 158 2.47 -12.45 5.99
N TYR A 159 2.07 -13.26 5.01
CA TYR A 159 1.21 -14.42 5.19
C TYR A 159 1.86 -15.47 6.11
N GLU A 160 3.14 -15.79 5.89
CA GLU A 160 3.90 -16.72 6.73
C GLU A 160 4.04 -16.21 8.18
N MET A 161 4.27 -14.90 8.36
CA MET A 161 4.32 -14.23 9.67
C MET A 161 2.94 -13.96 10.27
N LYS A 162 1.86 -14.40 9.62
CA LYS A 162 0.47 -14.18 10.05
C LYS A 162 0.14 -12.72 10.31
N ILE A 163 0.54 -11.82 9.42
CA ILE A 163 0.17 -10.40 9.48
C ILE A 163 -1.28 -10.25 9.03
N ASP A 164 -2.07 -9.51 9.79
CA ASP A 164 -3.52 -9.40 9.61
C ASP A 164 -3.88 -8.33 8.58
N LEU A 165 -3.08 -7.26 8.49
CA LEU A 165 -3.35 -6.10 7.64
C LEU A 165 -2.10 -5.72 6.84
N LEU A 166 -2.27 -5.58 5.52
CA LEU A 166 -1.26 -4.98 4.64
C LEU A 166 -1.71 -3.58 4.24
N PHE A 167 -0.83 -2.61 4.42
CA PHE A 167 -1.07 -1.22 4.05
C PHE A 167 -0.16 -0.81 2.90
N THR A 168 -0.74 -0.26 1.85
CA THR A 168 -0.01 0.24 0.69
C THR A 168 -0.67 1.48 0.10
N PRO A 169 0.10 2.51 -0.26
CA PRO A 169 -0.39 3.59 -1.11
C PRO A 169 -0.30 3.18 -2.59
N GLU A 170 -0.91 3.99 -3.45
CA GLU A 170 -0.73 3.95 -4.91
C GLU A 170 -0.22 5.31 -5.41
N TYR A 171 0.86 5.82 -4.80
CA TYR A 171 1.31 7.20 -4.99
C TYR A 171 2.04 7.37 -6.32
N SER A 172 2.96 6.47 -6.65
CA SER A 172 3.71 6.55 -7.90
C SER A 172 3.01 5.84 -9.07
N THR A 173 3.41 6.20 -10.30
CA THR A 173 2.89 5.51 -11.50
C THR A 173 3.23 4.02 -11.49
N LYS A 174 4.42 3.63 -10.99
CA LYS A 174 4.85 2.23 -10.89
C LYS A 174 4.05 1.45 -9.84
N ALA A 175 3.68 2.09 -8.74
CA ALA A 175 2.90 1.47 -7.66
C ALA A 175 1.38 1.56 -7.87
N LYS A 176 0.91 2.22 -8.93
CA LYS A 176 -0.51 2.23 -9.28
C LYS A 176 -1.03 0.79 -9.47
N GLY A 177 -2.14 0.47 -8.81
CA GLY A 177 -2.70 -0.88 -8.75
C GLY A 177 -2.13 -1.76 -7.64
N SER A 178 -1.26 -1.26 -6.76
CA SER A 178 -0.68 -2.04 -5.65
C SER A 178 -1.74 -2.68 -4.75
N VAL A 179 -2.88 -2.03 -4.52
CA VAL A 179 -3.96 -2.62 -3.72
C VAL A 179 -4.51 -3.88 -4.41
N ARG A 180 -4.75 -3.80 -5.72
CA ARG A 180 -5.21 -4.95 -6.52
C ARG A 180 -4.17 -6.06 -6.56
N GLU A 181 -2.89 -5.70 -6.65
CA GLU A 181 -1.78 -6.66 -6.68
C GLU A 181 -1.65 -7.43 -5.37
N ILE A 182 -1.69 -6.72 -4.25
CA ILE A 182 -1.66 -7.33 -2.92
C ILE A 182 -2.87 -8.24 -2.73
N ASN A 183 -4.08 -7.80 -3.09
CA ASN A 183 -5.27 -8.65 -3.01
C ASN A 183 -5.11 -9.96 -3.80
N LYS A 184 -4.58 -9.86 -5.04
CA LYS A 184 -4.32 -11.04 -5.87
C LYS A 184 -3.23 -11.94 -5.28
N ALA A 185 -2.21 -11.36 -4.64
CA ALA A 185 -1.17 -12.11 -3.92
C ALA A 185 -1.71 -12.79 -2.65
N ILE A 186 -2.66 -12.18 -1.94
CA ILE A 186 -3.35 -12.78 -0.78
C ILE A 186 -4.12 -14.02 -1.24
N ASP A 187 -4.91 -13.92 -2.32
CA ASP A 187 -5.62 -15.06 -2.90
C ASP A 187 -4.66 -16.17 -3.33
N MET A 188 -3.53 -15.79 -3.95
CA MET A 188 -2.48 -16.72 -4.36
C MET A 188 -1.92 -17.51 -3.16
N MET A 189 -1.58 -16.82 -2.06
CA MET A 189 -1.05 -17.45 -0.85
C MET A 189 -2.10 -18.31 -0.13
N TYR A 190 -3.36 -17.86 -0.10
CA TYR A 190 -4.46 -18.64 0.45
C TYR A 190 -4.64 -19.98 -0.30
N LEU A 191 -4.67 -19.94 -1.63
CA LEU A 191 -4.79 -21.14 -2.47
C LEU A 191 -3.58 -22.07 -2.32
N ALA A 192 -2.37 -21.52 -2.30
CA ALA A 192 -1.14 -22.27 -2.10
C ALA A 192 -1.16 -23.03 -0.77
N ASN A 193 -1.54 -22.34 0.30
CA ASN A 193 -1.68 -22.94 1.64
C ASN A 193 -2.77 -24.02 1.69
N LYS A 194 -3.94 -23.78 1.08
CA LYS A 194 -5.02 -24.78 1.02
C LYS A 194 -4.63 -26.06 0.26
N ARG A 195 -3.74 -25.93 -0.72
CA ARG A 195 -3.23 -27.06 -1.51
C ARG A 195 -1.93 -27.64 -0.97
N ASN A 196 -1.40 -27.10 0.13
CA ASN A 196 -0.10 -27.49 0.70
C ASN A 196 1.02 -27.54 -0.35
N GLN A 197 1.11 -26.50 -1.19
CA GLN A 197 2.10 -26.37 -2.25
C GLN A 197 2.68 -24.95 -2.27
N PRO A 198 3.84 -24.72 -2.92
CA PRO A 198 4.33 -23.38 -3.20
C PRO A 198 3.30 -22.55 -4.01
N PRO A 199 3.35 -21.20 -3.97
CA PRO A 199 2.45 -20.31 -4.73
C PRO A 199 2.79 -20.28 -6.24
N LYS A 200 2.91 -21.47 -6.83
CA LYS A 200 3.16 -21.74 -8.23
C LYS A 200 1.99 -22.52 -8.80
N GLU A 201 1.56 -22.13 -10.01
CA GLU A 201 0.50 -22.84 -10.76
C GLU A 201 -0.81 -22.98 -9.96
N VAL A 202 -1.14 -21.97 -9.13
CA VAL A 202 -2.38 -21.96 -8.33
C VAL A 202 -3.61 -21.49 -9.13
N GLY A 203 -3.42 -21.04 -10.37
CA GLY A 203 -4.47 -20.47 -11.25
C GLY A 203 -4.59 -18.95 -11.18
N ILE A 204 -3.70 -18.29 -10.42
CA ILE A 204 -3.60 -16.85 -10.26
C ILE A 204 -2.15 -16.46 -10.49
N ASP A 205 -1.91 -15.41 -11.25
CA ASP A 205 -0.57 -14.88 -11.52
C ASP A 205 -0.48 -13.35 -11.31
N LEU A 206 0.74 -12.85 -11.24
CA LEU A 206 1.06 -11.43 -11.24
C LEU A 206 2.10 -11.10 -12.32
N LEU A 207 2.10 -11.87 -13.41
CA LEU A 207 3.05 -11.73 -14.51
C LEU A 207 2.59 -10.62 -15.46
N ILE A 208 2.79 -9.37 -15.03
CA ILE A 208 2.36 -8.17 -15.74
C ILE A 208 3.54 -7.21 -15.85
N LEU A 209 3.83 -6.74 -17.06
CA LEU A 209 4.86 -5.73 -17.32
C LEU A 209 4.24 -4.33 -17.25
N LYS A 210 4.90 -3.42 -16.50
CA LYS A 210 4.54 -2.00 -16.41
C LYS A 210 5.65 -1.12 -16.97
N ASP A 211 5.28 0.04 -17.50
CA ASP A 211 6.23 1.11 -17.79
C ASP A 211 6.39 2.00 -16.55
N LYS A 212 7.63 2.39 -16.24
CA LYS A 212 7.94 3.30 -15.11
C LYS A 212 7.35 4.68 -15.34
N HIS A 213 7.34 5.14 -16.59
CA HIS A 213 6.93 6.49 -16.94
C HIS A 213 5.52 6.50 -17.49
N LYS A 214 4.68 7.38 -16.93
CA LYS A 214 3.39 7.68 -17.55
C LYS A 214 3.66 8.49 -18.82
N VAL A 215 3.59 7.82 -19.97
CA VAL A 215 3.67 8.51 -21.25
C VAL A 215 2.30 9.14 -21.53
N ASN A 216 2.16 10.43 -21.22
CA ASN A 216 1.05 11.26 -21.68
C ASN A 216 1.12 11.28 -23.22
N PHE A 217 0.16 10.63 -23.85
CA PHE A 217 0.13 10.50 -25.30
C PHE A 217 -1.12 11.20 -25.83
N GLU A 218 -0.90 12.21 -26.66
CA GLU A 218 -1.95 12.76 -27.51
C GLU A 218 -2.07 11.88 -28.76
N LEU A 219 -3.28 11.37 -29.00
CA LEU A 219 -3.64 10.72 -30.25
C LEU A 219 -3.65 11.78 -31.37
N LYS A 220 -2.50 12.04 -31.98
CA LYS A 220 -2.38 12.76 -33.25
C LYS A 220 -2.27 11.72 -34.36
N CYS A 221 -3.42 11.25 -34.83
CA CYS A 221 -3.50 10.31 -35.94
C CYS A 221 -4.37 10.94 -37.01
N ASN A 222 -3.80 11.14 -38.21
CA ASN A 222 -4.53 11.70 -39.34
C ASN A 222 -5.19 10.60 -40.18
N ASP A 223 -4.70 9.37 -40.06
CA ASP A 223 -5.10 8.23 -40.88
C ASP A 223 -5.76 7.15 -40.01
N PHE A 224 -7.05 6.94 -40.22
CA PHE A 224 -7.81 5.87 -39.59
C PHE A 224 -8.04 4.75 -40.61
N PHE A 225 -7.86 3.51 -40.19
CA PHE A 225 -8.14 2.33 -41.01
C PHE A 225 -9.21 1.47 -40.34
N ASP A 226 -10.11 0.93 -41.14
CA ASP A 226 -11.05 -0.10 -40.69
C ASP A 226 -10.29 -1.41 -40.44
N ALA A 227 -10.33 -1.87 -39.18
CA ALA A 227 -9.62 -3.06 -38.75
C ALA A 227 -10.10 -4.35 -39.44
N GLU A 228 -11.39 -4.43 -39.82
CA GLU A 228 -11.93 -5.62 -40.51
C GLU A 228 -11.39 -5.74 -41.93
N ASN A 229 -11.08 -4.61 -42.57
CA ASN A 229 -10.67 -4.53 -43.97
C ASN A 229 -9.17 -4.27 -44.17
N PHE A 230 -8.42 -4.03 -43.09
CA PHE A 230 -6.99 -3.72 -43.16
C PHE A 230 -6.14 -4.98 -43.39
N LYS A 231 -5.60 -5.13 -44.60
CA LYS A 231 -4.62 -6.18 -44.91
C LYS A 231 -3.22 -5.71 -44.55
N PHE A 232 -2.57 -6.36 -43.59
CA PHE A 232 -1.16 -6.14 -43.28
C PHE A 232 -0.30 -6.39 -44.52
N ARG A 233 0.34 -5.33 -45.03
CA ARG A 233 1.28 -5.40 -46.16
C ARG A 233 2.70 -5.20 -45.66
N ARG A 234 3.27 -6.12 -44.86
CA ARG A 234 4.73 -6.23 -44.63
C ARG A 234 5.08 -7.47 -43.81
N LYS A 235 6.27 -8.02 -44.06
CA LYS A 235 6.94 -9.00 -43.19
C LYS A 235 7.19 -8.34 -41.83
N LEU A 236 7.07 -9.11 -40.75
CA LEU A 236 7.31 -8.69 -39.37
C LEU A 236 8.79 -8.30 -39.18
N ASP A 237 9.15 -7.06 -39.50
CA ASP A 237 10.32 -6.42 -38.90
C ASP A 237 9.93 -5.82 -37.54
N LYS A 238 10.92 -5.32 -36.79
CA LYS A 238 10.83 -4.79 -35.40
C LYS A 238 9.83 -3.63 -35.27
N ILE A 239 8.55 -3.94 -35.35
CA ILE A 239 7.45 -3.00 -35.27
C ILE A 239 6.91 -3.05 -33.85
N ASN A 240 6.85 -1.89 -33.21
CA ASN A 240 6.18 -1.74 -31.91
C ASN A 240 4.76 -1.21 -32.16
N PHE A 241 3.76 -1.85 -31.58
CA PHE A 241 2.38 -1.38 -31.61
C PHE A 241 2.02 -0.79 -30.26
N ARG A 242 1.37 0.37 -30.26
CA ARG A 242 0.71 0.93 -29.07
C ARG A 242 -0.80 0.85 -29.28
N ILE A 243 -1.45 0.04 -28.46
CA ILE A 243 -2.90 -0.08 -28.43
C ILE A 243 -3.44 0.91 -27.41
N ILE A 244 -4.42 1.71 -27.80
CA ILE A 244 -5.08 2.69 -26.94
C ILE A 244 -6.57 2.39 -26.97
N VAL A 245 -7.14 2.12 -25.80
CA VAL A 245 -8.57 1.85 -25.64
C VAL A 245 -9.20 3.08 -25.00
N LYS A 246 -10.09 3.75 -25.74
CA LYS A 246 -10.93 4.87 -25.27
C LYS A 246 -12.39 4.58 -25.66
N ASP A 247 -12.98 5.42 -26.50
CA ASP A 247 -14.26 5.20 -27.17
C ASP A 247 -14.16 4.11 -28.25
N LYS A 248 -12.98 3.96 -28.85
CA LYS A 248 -12.61 2.92 -29.81
C LYS A 248 -11.26 2.30 -29.43
N ILE A 249 -10.89 1.25 -30.14
CA ILE A 249 -9.54 0.65 -30.08
C ILE A 249 -8.70 1.30 -31.18
N TYR A 250 -7.69 2.05 -30.79
CA TYR A 250 -6.72 2.66 -31.71
C TYR A 250 -5.42 1.88 -31.68
N VAL A 251 -4.91 1.48 -32.84
CA VAL A 251 -3.62 0.77 -32.95
C VAL A 251 -2.64 1.68 -33.68
N MET A 252 -1.67 2.21 -32.95
CA MET A 252 -0.60 3.00 -33.55
C MET A 252 0.61 2.09 -33.80
N MET A 253 0.96 1.95 -35.07
CA MET A 253 2.17 1.28 -35.50
C MET A 253 3.36 2.25 -35.42
N ARG A 254 4.48 1.82 -34.84
CA ARG A 254 5.74 2.57 -34.84
C ARG A 254 6.84 1.71 -35.43
N GLU A 255 7.35 2.13 -36.59
CA GLU A 255 8.56 1.58 -37.19
C GLU A 255 9.80 2.21 -36.51
N ASN A 256 10.85 1.43 -36.27
CA ASN A 256 12.19 1.88 -35.82
C ASN A 256 12.33 2.52 -34.42
N ARG A 257 11.62 2.08 -33.38
CA ARG A 257 12.01 2.44 -32.00
C ARG A 257 13.11 1.52 -31.45
N SER A 258 14.32 2.04 -31.31
CA SER A 258 15.30 1.50 -30.36
C SER A 258 14.86 1.86 -28.94
N PRO A 259 14.91 0.94 -27.96
CA PRO A 259 14.60 1.23 -26.55
C PRO A 259 15.40 2.41 -25.96
N ALA A 260 16.49 2.82 -26.61
CA ALA A 260 17.38 3.90 -26.16
C ALA A 260 16.90 5.33 -26.51
N GLU A 261 15.87 5.50 -27.35
CA GLU A 261 15.31 6.82 -27.65
C GLU A 261 14.31 7.23 -26.56
N ASN A 262 14.85 7.58 -25.39
CA ASN A 262 14.08 8.23 -24.34
C ASN A 262 13.45 9.53 -24.88
N PRO A 263 12.21 9.88 -24.47
CA PRO A 263 11.73 11.24 -24.67
C PRO A 263 12.74 12.19 -23.99
N LYS A 264 13.22 13.18 -24.73
CA LYS A 264 13.97 14.30 -24.13
C LYS A 264 13.07 14.90 -23.05
N ILE A 265 13.59 14.90 -21.81
CA ILE A 265 12.99 15.51 -20.62
C ILE A 265 12.79 17.01 -20.88
#